data_AF-A0A524QRE1-F1
#
_entry.id   AF-A0A524QRE1-F1
#
_cell.length_a   1.000
_cell.length_b   1.000
_cell.length_c   1.000
_cell.angle_alpha   90.00
_cell.angle_beta   90.00
_cell.angle_gamma   90.00
#
_symmetry.space_group_name_H-M   'P 1'
#
loop_
_entity.id
_entity.type
_entity.pdbx_description
1 polymer ?
#
loop_
_entity_poly.entity_id
_entity_poly.type
_entity_poly.pdbx_seq_one_letter_code
_entity_poly.pdbx_strand_id
1 'polypeptide(L)'
;MDAISGYGQFRQLSKDEVSIRLRDLKGQMQQVAKLEDMFENNPPLKTGVERRLPSEEERKLIRLVNKSKNEFQIPSTDSLTQLQSSLDTMKRRMTNQIADYERKLAEKDYSKRPARRVVQMDPAAIKLSHEAFKAKQDWHIAMMKDQLAKQSRFEKGVRYTKEVLNTQRAIMTSMDLSAVLRQGGFIALGRPITAAKALPSMFKAMRSEAGQHGVMQEIKGRDNFPVYMRSKLFLSEHQTKLSNMEEAFMSRWVEKIPTLFGGGLVRASQRAYVTFLNRLRADTFDLLAGNLARSKELTQLEGEAIANYVNVATGRGKFGIQNDRALSGLATLFFAPRYVASRFQLLAGQPLYRGNARTRSLIAKEYARTLAGIATIYALASLDPDATIETDSNSSDFGKIRYGNTRIDLMFGLLQTTVLLSREISGQTKQIKSGKVVDIRGEKVPFSGATGASVLGNFARSKLAPIPGFAVNALTGKDVVGNPFTLESQAMNLLVPLSLQDILPAMIEQGIPRGTALGILSIFGAGLQNFDEKKRRGVPSRF
;
A
#
# COMPACT_ATOMS: atom_id res chain seq x y z
N MET A 1 -54.19 -11.55 -19.45
CA MET A 1 -52.90 -11.87 -18.79
C MET A 1 -52.85 -11.30 -17.38
N ASP A 2 -53.24 -10.05 -17.14
CA ASP A 2 -53.14 -9.44 -15.80
C ASP A 2 -54.14 -9.96 -14.76
N ALA A 3 -55.30 -10.48 -15.19
CA ALA A 3 -56.22 -11.20 -14.31
C ALA A 3 -55.69 -12.57 -13.83
N ILE A 4 -54.66 -13.11 -14.50
CA ILE A 4 -54.01 -14.40 -14.20
C ILE A 4 -52.64 -14.17 -13.54
N SER A 5 -51.93 -13.08 -13.89
CA SER A 5 -50.60 -12.78 -13.36
C SER A 5 -50.60 -12.06 -12.01
N GLY A 6 -51.72 -11.43 -11.62
CA GLY A 6 -51.81 -10.66 -10.38
C GLY A 6 -50.92 -9.40 -10.35
N TYR A 7 -50.43 -8.96 -11.51
CA TYR A 7 -49.57 -7.79 -11.63
C TYR A 7 -50.31 -6.52 -11.15
N GLY A 8 -49.72 -5.81 -10.17
CA GLY A 8 -50.30 -4.61 -9.55
C GLY A 8 -51.25 -4.85 -8.37
N GLN A 9 -51.56 -6.10 -7.99
CA GLN A 9 -52.43 -6.38 -6.84
C GLN A 9 -51.62 -6.51 -5.55
N PHE A 10 -51.66 -5.48 -4.70
CA PHE A 10 -51.12 -5.51 -3.35
C PHE A 10 -52.25 -5.77 -2.34
N ARG A 11 -52.24 -6.94 -1.68
CA ARG A 11 -53.17 -7.25 -0.58
C ARG A 11 -52.44 -7.14 0.75
N GLN A 12 -52.83 -6.15 1.56
CA GLN A 12 -52.41 -6.10 2.96
C GLN A 12 -53.05 -7.26 3.72
N LEU A 13 -52.31 -7.83 4.66
CA LEU A 13 -52.87 -8.82 5.58
C LEU A 13 -53.97 -8.16 6.42
N SER A 14 -55.05 -8.91 6.72
CA SER A 14 -56.12 -8.39 7.58
C SER A 14 -55.55 -7.95 8.93
N LYS A 15 -56.00 -6.80 9.42
CA LYS A 15 -55.58 -6.23 10.72
C LYS A 15 -56.61 -6.48 11.82
N ASP A 16 -57.69 -7.21 11.51
CA ASP A 16 -58.67 -7.57 12.53
C ASP A 16 -58.05 -8.52 13.57
N GLU A 17 -58.45 -8.34 14.83
CA GLU A 17 -57.86 -9.01 15.98
C GLU A 17 -58.04 -10.54 15.88
N VAL A 18 -59.17 -11.00 15.33
CA VAL A 18 -59.46 -12.43 15.12
C VAL A 18 -58.48 -13.03 14.12
N SER A 19 -58.24 -12.41 12.98
CA SER A 19 -57.32 -12.86 11.94
C SER A 19 -55.86 -12.77 12.36
N ILE A 20 -55.49 -11.81 13.21
CA ILE A 20 -54.17 -11.76 13.84
C ILE A 20 -54.00 -12.97 14.75
N ARG A 21 -54.98 -13.21 15.64
CA ARG A 21 -54.93 -14.30 16.61
C ARG A 21 -55.00 -15.68 15.95
N LEU A 22 -55.80 -15.83 14.90
CA LEU A 22 -55.92 -17.08 14.15
C LEU A 22 -54.65 -17.39 13.34
N ARG A 23 -53.94 -16.36 12.83
CA ARG A 23 -52.61 -16.55 12.22
C ARG A 23 -51.53 -16.91 13.24
N ASP A 24 -51.56 -16.29 14.42
CA ASP A 24 -50.66 -16.61 15.51
C ASP A 24 -50.88 -18.05 16.00
N LEU A 25 -52.13 -18.41 16.30
CA LEU A 25 -52.51 -19.78 16.67
C LEU A 25 -52.13 -20.81 15.59
N LYS A 26 -52.35 -20.49 14.31
CA LYS A 26 -51.92 -21.35 13.20
C LYS A 26 -50.39 -21.50 13.14
N GLY A 27 -49.66 -20.43 13.41
CA GLY A 27 -48.19 -20.45 13.51
C GLY A 27 -47.72 -21.31 14.69
N GLN A 28 -48.35 -21.19 15.86
CA GLN A 28 -48.06 -21.97 17.05
C GLN A 28 -48.36 -23.46 16.84
N MET A 29 -49.55 -23.79 16.32
CA MET A 29 -49.92 -25.18 15.98
C MET A 29 -48.96 -25.80 14.95
N GLN A 30 -48.47 -25.02 13.98
CA GLN A 30 -47.45 -25.49 13.05
C GLN A 30 -46.09 -25.76 13.70
N GLN A 31 -45.73 -25.08 14.80
CA GLN A 31 -44.50 -25.40 15.53
C GLN A 31 -44.69 -26.62 16.42
N VAL A 32 -45.86 -26.74 17.08
CA VAL A 32 -46.21 -27.91 17.88
C VAL A 32 -46.21 -29.17 17.00
N ALA A 33 -46.87 -29.15 15.84
CA ALA A 33 -46.86 -30.27 14.90
C ALA A 33 -45.44 -30.66 14.44
N LYS A 34 -44.56 -29.68 14.21
CA LYS A 34 -43.15 -29.96 13.87
C LYS A 34 -42.36 -30.54 15.03
N LEU A 35 -42.67 -30.15 16.26
CA LEU A 35 -42.06 -30.71 17.46
C LEU A 35 -42.57 -32.13 17.71
N GLU A 36 -43.86 -32.39 17.51
CA GLU A 36 -44.44 -33.74 17.52
C GLU A 36 -43.79 -34.64 16.48
N ASP A 37 -43.68 -34.18 15.22
CA ASP A 37 -42.95 -34.89 14.16
C ASP A 37 -41.52 -35.27 14.63
N MET A 38 -40.79 -34.32 15.24
CA MET A 38 -39.43 -34.54 15.73
C MET A 38 -39.36 -35.47 16.94
N PHE A 39 -40.33 -35.40 17.87
CA PHE A 39 -40.41 -36.31 19.02
C PHE A 39 -40.67 -37.76 18.57
N GLU A 40 -41.36 -37.94 17.46
CA GLU A 40 -41.64 -39.24 16.83
C GLU A 40 -40.52 -39.70 15.87
N ASN A 41 -39.35 -39.03 15.86
CA ASN A 41 -38.23 -39.27 14.93
C ASN A 41 -38.58 -39.09 13.44
N ASN A 42 -39.65 -38.37 13.12
CA ASN A 42 -40.04 -38.03 11.76
C ASN A 42 -39.51 -36.64 11.36
N PRO A 43 -39.09 -36.45 10.09
CA PRO A 43 -38.68 -35.13 9.61
C PRO A 43 -39.91 -34.21 9.43
N PRO A 44 -39.82 -32.93 9.83
CA PRO A 44 -40.98 -32.04 9.75
C PRO A 44 -41.37 -31.70 8.31
N LEU A 45 -42.67 -31.72 8.03
CA LEU A 45 -43.21 -31.48 6.69
C LEU A 45 -43.02 -30.02 6.23
N LYS A 46 -42.70 -29.84 4.94
CA LYS A 46 -42.50 -28.50 4.32
C LYS A 46 -43.83 -27.73 4.27
N THR A 47 -43.80 -26.46 4.66
CA THR A 47 -44.95 -25.54 4.62
C THR A 47 -44.55 -24.16 4.08
N GLY A 48 -45.36 -23.58 3.17
CA GLY A 48 -45.25 -22.18 2.68
C GLY A 48 -44.59 -21.97 1.29
N VAL A 49 -44.67 -20.73 0.79
CA VAL A 49 -44.09 -20.23 -0.49
C VAL A 49 -42.85 -19.35 -0.21
N GLU A 50 -41.98 -19.17 -1.22
CA GLU A 50 -40.57 -18.71 -1.21
C GLU A 50 -40.18 -17.42 -0.42
N ARG A 51 -38.90 -17.32 -0.02
CA ARG A 51 -38.39 -16.62 1.19
C ARG A 51 -38.04 -15.13 1.07
N ARG A 52 -38.26 -14.38 2.17
CA ARG A 52 -37.79 -13.00 2.44
C ARG A 52 -36.34 -12.93 2.99
N LEU A 53 -35.75 -11.75 2.94
CA LEU A 53 -34.43 -11.43 3.53
C LEU A 53 -34.47 -11.51 5.09
N PRO A 54 -33.54 -12.23 5.75
CA PRO A 54 -33.58 -12.44 7.20
C PRO A 54 -33.23 -11.19 8.02
N SER A 55 -33.89 -11.02 9.18
CA SER A 55 -33.60 -9.94 10.14
C SER A 55 -32.19 -10.07 10.75
N GLU A 56 -31.69 -9.04 11.44
CA GLU A 56 -30.36 -9.14 12.08
C GLU A 56 -30.28 -10.21 13.17
N GLU A 57 -31.35 -10.41 13.94
CA GLU A 57 -31.44 -11.47 14.94
C GLU A 57 -31.49 -12.85 14.28
N GLU A 58 -32.26 -12.99 13.20
CA GLU A 58 -32.33 -14.21 12.42
C GLU A 58 -30.98 -14.55 11.79
N ARG A 59 -30.22 -13.55 11.30
CA ARG A 59 -28.84 -13.74 10.81
C ARG A 59 -27.84 -14.11 11.92
N LYS A 60 -28.06 -13.66 13.15
CA LYS A 60 -27.25 -14.10 14.31
C LYS A 60 -27.56 -15.57 14.65
N LEU A 61 -28.84 -15.94 14.67
CA LEU A 61 -29.28 -17.32 14.95
C LEU A 61 -28.84 -18.30 13.84
N ILE A 62 -28.94 -17.92 12.57
CA ILE A 62 -28.43 -18.72 11.44
C ILE A 62 -26.93 -19.00 11.59
N ARG A 63 -26.13 -18.01 12.02
CA ARG A 63 -24.69 -18.19 12.27
C ARG A 63 -24.43 -19.13 13.44
N LEU A 64 -25.22 -19.02 14.52
CA LEU A 64 -25.10 -19.90 15.68
C LEU A 64 -25.43 -21.35 15.31
N VAL A 65 -26.53 -21.57 14.58
CA VAL A 65 -26.93 -22.88 14.07
C VAL A 65 -25.85 -23.50 13.18
N ASN A 66 -25.24 -22.72 12.27
CA ASN A 66 -24.17 -23.23 11.41
C ASN A 66 -22.88 -23.55 12.19
N LYS A 67 -22.57 -22.77 13.24
CA LYS A 67 -21.45 -23.05 14.13
C LYS A 67 -21.70 -24.33 14.94
N SER A 68 -22.89 -24.49 15.51
CA SER A 68 -23.28 -25.66 16.29
C SER A 68 -23.35 -26.93 15.43
N LYS A 69 -23.79 -26.86 14.17
CA LYS A 69 -23.74 -27.99 13.24
C LYS A 69 -22.32 -28.54 13.03
N ASN A 70 -21.32 -27.65 12.96
CA ASN A 70 -19.92 -28.05 12.88
C ASN A 70 -19.37 -28.57 14.21
N GLU A 71 -19.79 -27.98 15.33
CA GLU A 71 -19.31 -28.32 16.68
C GLU A 71 -19.82 -29.68 17.17
N PHE A 72 -21.09 -30.01 16.88
CA PHE A 72 -21.72 -31.29 17.25
C PHE A 72 -21.57 -32.38 16.20
N GLN A 73 -20.81 -32.14 15.11
CA GLN A 73 -20.60 -33.08 14.00
C GLN A 73 -21.89 -33.73 13.48
N ILE A 74 -23.02 -33.00 13.54
CA ILE A 74 -24.30 -33.52 13.06
C ILE A 74 -24.18 -33.62 11.53
N PRO A 75 -24.24 -34.83 10.94
CA PRO A 75 -24.09 -34.98 9.52
C PRO A 75 -25.21 -34.19 8.83
N SER A 76 -24.81 -33.31 7.91
CA SER A 76 -25.73 -32.73 6.95
C SER A 76 -26.29 -33.89 6.12
N THR A 77 -27.51 -34.33 6.44
CA THR A 77 -28.30 -35.26 5.62
C THR A 77 -28.70 -34.56 4.32
N ASP A 78 -27.71 -34.43 3.44
CA ASP A 78 -27.78 -34.54 1.98
C ASP A 78 -26.58 -33.85 1.32
N SER A 79 -25.38 -34.41 1.49
CA SER A 79 -24.24 -34.01 0.66
C SER A 79 -24.51 -34.29 -0.82
N LEU A 80 -25.16 -35.42 -1.15
CA LEU A 80 -25.51 -35.81 -2.51
C LEU A 80 -26.62 -34.96 -3.13
N THR A 81 -27.69 -34.66 -2.40
CA THR A 81 -28.82 -33.86 -2.91
C THR A 81 -28.47 -32.36 -2.96
N GLN A 82 -27.58 -31.88 -2.09
CA GLN A 82 -27.04 -30.51 -2.16
C GLN A 82 -26.01 -30.36 -3.30
N LEU A 83 -25.20 -31.40 -3.57
CA LEU A 83 -24.35 -31.48 -4.77
C LEU A 83 -25.19 -31.58 -6.05
N GLN A 84 -26.22 -32.43 -6.10
CA GLN A 84 -27.15 -32.54 -7.22
C GLN A 84 -27.93 -31.23 -7.43
N SER A 85 -28.43 -30.60 -6.37
CA SER A 85 -29.10 -29.29 -6.46
C SER A 85 -28.15 -28.19 -6.91
N SER A 86 -26.87 -28.22 -6.50
CA SER A 86 -25.85 -27.29 -6.99
C SER A 86 -25.51 -27.52 -8.46
N LEU A 87 -25.45 -28.78 -8.89
CA LEU A 87 -25.23 -29.20 -10.26
C LEU A 87 -26.43 -28.84 -11.15
N ASP A 88 -27.65 -29.05 -10.69
CA ASP A 88 -28.86 -28.69 -11.41
C ASP A 88 -29.06 -27.18 -11.46
N THR A 89 -28.66 -26.46 -10.40
CA THR A 89 -28.59 -24.99 -10.43
C THR A 89 -27.54 -24.50 -11.42
N MET A 90 -26.39 -25.17 -11.50
CA MET A 90 -25.32 -24.88 -12.46
C MET A 90 -25.77 -25.17 -13.90
N LYS A 91 -26.36 -26.34 -14.16
CA LYS A 91 -26.94 -26.74 -15.44
C LYS A 91 -28.01 -25.75 -15.87
N ARG A 92 -28.98 -25.43 -15.01
CA ARG A 92 -30.04 -24.44 -15.29
C ARG A 92 -29.46 -23.06 -15.59
N ARG A 93 -28.43 -22.61 -14.86
CA ARG A 93 -27.71 -21.36 -15.19
C ARG A 93 -27.06 -21.45 -16.57
N MET A 94 -26.38 -22.55 -16.89
CA MET A 94 -25.72 -22.75 -18.18
C MET A 94 -26.74 -22.79 -19.32
N THR A 95 -27.86 -23.51 -19.17
CA THR A 95 -28.96 -23.54 -20.14
C THR A 95 -29.53 -22.14 -20.39
N ASN A 96 -29.77 -21.36 -19.33
CA ASN A 96 -30.24 -19.99 -19.47
C ASN A 96 -29.18 -19.08 -20.13
N GLN A 97 -27.89 -19.30 -19.88
CA GLN A 97 -26.83 -18.56 -20.55
C GLN A 97 -26.72 -18.93 -22.03
N ILE A 98 -26.86 -20.21 -22.38
CA ILE A 98 -26.88 -20.67 -23.78
C ILE A 98 -28.06 -20.02 -24.50
N ALA A 99 -29.27 -20.09 -23.96
CA ALA A 99 -30.45 -19.46 -24.55
C ALA A 99 -30.30 -17.93 -24.70
N ASP A 100 -29.69 -17.25 -23.72
CA ASP A 100 -29.41 -15.81 -23.77
C ASP A 100 -28.39 -15.47 -24.88
N TYR A 101 -27.40 -16.34 -25.12
CA TYR A 101 -26.43 -16.17 -26.21
C TYR A 101 -26.99 -16.55 -27.58
N GLU A 102 -27.79 -17.61 -27.68
CA GLU A 102 -28.49 -18.00 -28.91
C GLU A 102 -29.45 -16.90 -29.35
N ARG A 103 -30.21 -16.31 -28.42
CA ARG A 103 -31.05 -15.14 -28.70
C ARG A 103 -30.22 -13.98 -29.23
N LYS A 104 -29.11 -13.65 -28.57
CA LYS A 104 -28.21 -12.57 -29.02
C LYS A 104 -27.60 -12.84 -30.39
N LEU A 105 -27.26 -14.10 -30.70
CA LEU A 105 -26.78 -14.51 -32.01
C LEU A 105 -27.87 -14.33 -33.08
N ALA A 106 -29.12 -14.71 -32.79
CA ALA A 106 -30.26 -14.53 -33.68
C ALA A 106 -30.60 -13.06 -33.92
N GLU A 107 -30.54 -12.24 -32.87
CA GLU A 107 -30.79 -10.80 -32.91
C GLU A 107 -29.58 -10.00 -33.45
N LYS A 108 -28.45 -10.67 -33.73
CA LYS A 108 -27.15 -10.06 -34.07
C LYS A 108 -26.69 -8.99 -33.06
N ASP A 109 -27.09 -9.16 -31.79
CA ASP A 109 -26.69 -8.30 -30.67
C ASP A 109 -25.36 -8.78 -30.09
N TYR A 110 -24.27 -8.19 -30.61
CA TYR A 110 -22.91 -8.42 -30.10
C TYR A 110 -22.51 -7.42 -29.01
N SER A 111 -23.46 -6.68 -28.44
CA SER A 111 -23.15 -5.70 -27.40
C SER A 111 -22.61 -6.39 -26.14
N LYS A 112 -21.54 -5.82 -25.56
CA LYS A 112 -20.98 -6.30 -24.30
C LYS A 112 -22.00 -6.07 -23.19
N ARG A 113 -22.16 -7.02 -22.25
CA ARG A 113 -22.98 -6.82 -21.04
C ARG A 113 -22.63 -5.45 -20.45
N PRO A 114 -23.62 -4.57 -20.20
CA PRO A 114 -23.34 -3.26 -19.62
C PRO A 114 -22.60 -3.49 -18.31
N ALA A 115 -21.48 -2.78 -18.13
CA ALA A 115 -20.76 -2.79 -16.86
C ALA A 115 -21.79 -2.49 -15.76
N ARG A 116 -21.69 -3.18 -14.61
CA ARG A 116 -22.50 -2.84 -13.43
C ARG A 116 -22.38 -1.34 -13.24
N ARG A 117 -23.50 -0.59 -13.39
CA ARG A 117 -23.51 0.85 -13.17
C ARG A 117 -22.95 1.09 -11.78
N VAL A 118 -21.78 1.73 -11.72
CA VAL A 118 -21.22 2.20 -10.47
C VAL A 118 -22.15 3.33 -10.03
N VAL A 119 -22.92 3.10 -8.98
CA VAL A 119 -23.84 4.11 -8.44
C VAL A 119 -22.96 5.24 -7.90
N GLN A 120 -23.03 6.42 -8.51
CA GLN A 120 -22.39 7.61 -7.96
C GLN A 120 -23.08 7.92 -6.63
N MET A 121 -22.31 7.91 -5.54
CA MET A 121 -22.83 8.16 -4.20
C MET A 121 -23.07 9.65 -4.02
N ASP A 122 -24.29 10.03 -3.65
CA ASP A 122 -24.58 11.39 -3.18
C ASP A 122 -23.88 11.66 -1.82
N PRO A 123 -23.82 12.92 -1.35
CA PRO A 123 -23.15 13.23 -0.07
C PRO A 123 -23.69 12.45 1.14
N ALA A 124 -24.97 12.11 1.16
CA ALA A 124 -25.58 11.34 2.23
C ALA A 124 -25.15 9.85 2.17
N ALA A 125 -25.10 9.28 0.97
CA ALA A 125 -24.59 7.95 0.70
C ALA A 125 -23.09 7.83 0.99
N ILE A 126 -22.29 8.88 0.75
CA ILE A 126 -20.88 8.94 1.16
C ILE A 126 -20.76 8.87 2.69
N LYS A 127 -21.61 9.61 3.41
CA LYS A 127 -21.64 9.59 4.88
C LYS A 127 -22.02 8.20 5.42
N LEU A 128 -23.09 7.60 4.91
CA LEU A 128 -23.51 6.23 5.29
C LEU A 128 -22.46 5.19 4.91
N SER A 129 -21.82 5.33 3.76
CA SER A 129 -20.70 4.51 3.32
C SER A 129 -19.51 4.62 4.28
N HIS A 130 -19.24 5.82 4.79
CA HIS A 130 -18.20 6.05 5.80
C HIS A 130 -18.56 5.40 7.14
N GLU A 131 -19.81 5.53 7.61
CA GLU A 131 -20.28 4.89 8.84
C GLU A 131 -20.22 3.35 8.73
N ALA A 132 -20.69 2.79 7.60
CA ALA A 132 -20.60 1.37 7.32
C ALA A 132 -19.15 0.89 7.20
N PHE A 133 -18.26 1.70 6.61
CA PHE A 133 -16.83 1.42 6.53
C PHE A 133 -16.19 1.39 7.92
N LYS A 134 -16.50 2.37 8.79
CA LYS A 134 -16.03 2.40 10.18
C LYS A 134 -16.51 1.16 10.95
N ALA A 135 -17.79 0.81 10.85
CA ALA A 135 -18.33 -0.40 11.48
C ALA A 135 -17.63 -1.67 10.96
N LYS A 136 -17.33 -1.74 9.66
CA LYS A 136 -16.57 -2.85 9.07
C LYS A 136 -15.13 -2.89 9.57
N GLN A 137 -14.48 -1.73 9.73
CA GLN A 137 -13.13 -1.64 10.30
C GLN A 137 -13.12 -2.09 11.76
N ASP A 138 -14.06 -1.62 12.57
CA ASP A 138 -14.20 -2.02 13.96
C ASP A 138 -14.40 -3.55 14.07
N TRP A 139 -15.21 -4.13 13.19
CA TRP A 139 -15.39 -5.58 13.10
C TRP A 139 -14.09 -6.31 12.69
N HIS A 140 -13.32 -5.80 11.72
CA HIS A 140 -12.03 -6.39 11.33
C HIS A 140 -11.01 -6.29 12.47
N ILE A 141 -10.95 -5.16 13.18
CA ILE A 141 -10.10 -4.96 14.35
C ILE A 141 -10.49 -5.96 15.44
N ALA A 142 -11.78 -6.12 15.73
CA ALA A 142 -12.28 -7.06 16.73
C ALA A 142 -11.96 -8.51 16.37
N MET A 143 -12.25 -8.93 15.14
CA MET A 143 -11.93 -10.26 14.62
C MET A 143 -10.42 -10.52 14.66
N MET A 144 -9.60 -9.54 14.30
CA MET A 144 -8.15 -9.68 14.37
C MET A 144 -7.66 -9.73 15.82
N LYS A 145 -8.22 -8.94 16.74
CA LYS A 145 -7.91 -9.03 18.19
C LYS A 145 -8.21 -10.43 18.73
N ASP A 146 -9.33 -11.03 18.35
CA ASP A 146 -9.69 -12.40 18.71
C ASP A 146 -8.68 -13.42 18.14
N GLN A 147 -8.32 -13.32 16.86
CA GLN A 147 -7.28 -14.17 16.26
C GLN A 147 -5.92 -14.01 16.96
N LEU A 148 -5.56 -12.78 17.36
CA LEU A 148 -4.31 -12.47 18.04
C LEU A 148 -4.27 -12.94 19.50
N ALA A 149 -5.43 -13.04 20.15
CA ALA A 149 -5.54 -13.56 21.52
C ALA A 149 -5.22 -15.07 21.57
N LYS A 150 -5.61 -15.79 20.51
CA LYS A 150 -5.42 -17.23 20.31
C LYS A 150 -3.98 -17.65 19.96
N GLN A 151 -3.07 -16.70 19.78
CA GLN A 151 -1.66 -16.99 19.46
C GLN A 151 -0.89 -17.53 20.68
N SER A 152 0.10 -18.40 20.40
CA SER A 152 1.02 -18.92 21.41
C SER A 152 1.88 -17.82 22.05
N ARG A 153 2.50 -18.10 23.21
CA ARG A 153 3.40 -17.14 23.88
C ARG A 153 4.57 -16.73 23.00
N PHE A 154 5.14 -17.66 22.24
CA PHE A 154 6.23 -17.40 21.29
C PHE A 154 5.78 -16.48 20.15
N GLU A 155 4.64 -16.77 19.51
CA GLU A 155 4.08 -15.92 18.45
C GLU A 155 3.73 -14.51 18.96
N LYS A 156 3.23 -14.41 20.21
CA LYS A 156 2.99 -13.13 20.88
C LYS A 156 4.28 -12.33 21.06
N GLY A 157 5.38 -12.98 21.46
CA GLY A 157 6.70 -12.36 21.56
C GLY A 157 7.24 -11.85 20.23
N VAL A 158 7.26 -12.70 19.19
CA VAL A 158 7.70 -12.29 17.83
C VAL A 158 6.87 -11.14 17.29
N ARG A 159 5.55 -11.17 17.50
CA ARG A 159 4.65 -10.07 17.09
C ARG A 159 4.94 -8.79 17.85
N TYR A 160 5.14 -8.86 19.17
CA TYR A 160 5.45 -7.68 19.99
C TYR A 160 6.69 -6.97 19.45
N THR A 161 7.76 -7.71 19.17
CA THR A 161 8.98 -7.17 18.56
C THR A 161 8.70 -6.52 17.19
N LYS A 162 7.92 -7.17 16.33
CA LYS A 162 7.54 -6.62 15.01
C LYS A 162 6.71 -5.34 15.11
N GLU A 163 5.78 -5.26 16.06
CA GLU A 163 4.96 -4.05 16.24
C GLU A 163 5.79 -2.88 16.78
N VAL A 164 6.70 -3.12 17.73
CA VAL A 164 7.64 -2.08 18.20
C VAL A 164 8.45 -1.53 17.00
N LEU A 165 9.07 -2.44 16.24
CA LEU A 165 9.84 -2.12 15.03
C LEU A 165 9.06 -1.27 14.02
N ASN A 166 7.84 -1.70 13.70
CA ASN A 166 7.02 -1.04 12.70
C ASN A 166 6.48 0.31 13.21
N THR A 167 6.19 0.42 14.50
CA THR A 167 5.69 1.68 15.10
C THR A 167 6.77 2.74 15.09
N GLN A 168 7.97 2.36 15.46
CA GLN A 168 9.13 3.23 15.38
C GLN A 168 9.38 3.71 13.94
N ARG A 169 9.35 2.80 12.96
CA ARG A 169 9.41 3.16 11.53
C ARG A 169 8.34 4.18 11.15
N ALA A 170 7.10 3.96 11.58
CA ALA A 170 5.99 4.86 11.29
C ALA A 170 6.17 6.25 11.94
N ILE A 171 6.73 6.32 13.15
CA ILE A 171 7.06 7.58 13.84
C ILE A 171 8.19 8.31 13.10
N MET A 172 9.28 7.62 12.76
CA MET A 172 10.40 8.22 12.02
C MET A 172 10.01 8.73 10.63
N THR A 173 9.03 8.06 10.00
CA THR A 173 8.45 8.44 8.70
C THR A 173 7.21 9.34 8.85
N SER A 174 6.87 9.75 10.07
CA SER A 174 5.74 10.64 10.31
C SER A 174 6.15 12.10 10.17
N MET A 175 5.17 12.99 10.04
CA MET A 175 5.39 14.44 9.90
C MET A 175 6.18 14.85 8.65
N ASP A 176 6.42 13.90 7.74
CA ASP A 176 6.92 14.17 6.40
C ASP A 176 5.82 13.88 5.35
N LEU A 177 5.88 14.65 4.27
CA LEU A 177 5.09 14.48 3.06
C LEU A 177 5.90 13.68 2.03
N SER A 178 6.77 12.79 2.53
CA SER A 178 7.86 12.19 1.76
C SER A 178 7.37 11.33 0.60
N ALA A 179 6.12 10.86 0.66
CA ALA A 179 5.44 10.15 -0.41
C ALA A 179 5.62 10.79 -1.78
N VAL A 180 5.67 12.13 -1.84
CA VAL A 180 5.72 12.89 -3.09
C VAL A 180 7.01 12.66 -3.86
N LEU A 181 8.15 12.97 -3.25
CA LEU A 181 9.45 12.88 -3.92
C LEU A 181 10.18 11.56 -3.62
N ARG A 182 9.90 10.86 -2.52
CA ARG A 182 10.59 9.60 -2.18
C ARG A 182 10.03 8.41 -2.95
N GLN A 183 8.74 8.12 -2.81
CA GLN A 183 8.08 7.01 -3.52
C GLN A 183 7.48 7.48 -4.85
N GLY A 184 6.83 8.63 -4.87
CA GLY A 184 6.21 9.21 -6.06
C GLY A 184 7.21 9.86 -7.03
N GLY A 185 8.44 10.14 -6.58
CA GLY A 185 9.41 10.98 -7.29
C GLY A 185 9.67 10.60 -8.75
N PHE A 186 9.79 9.29 -9.03
CA PHE A 186 9.99 8.81 -10.41
C PHE A 186 8.84 9.28 -11.32
N ILE A 187 7.59 9.10 -10.88
CA ILE A 187 6.42 9.56 -11.65
C ILE A 187 6.31 11.08 -11.59
N ALA A 188 6.57 11.72 -10.45
CA ALA A 188 6.46 13.16 -10.29
C ALA A 188 7.38 13.93 -11.24
N LEU A 189 8.61 13.46 -11.47
CA LEU A 189 9.53 14.10 -12.41
C LEU A 189 9.16 13.83 -13.87
N GLY A 190 8.66 12.63 -14.20
CA GLY A 190 8.19 12.34 -15.57
C GLY A 190 6.82 12.94 -15.90
N ARG A 191 6.00 13.21 -14.88
CA ARG A 191 4.61 13.68 -14.97
C ARG A 191 4.25 14.63 -13.81
N PRO A 192 4.85 15.82 -13.76
CA PRO A 192 4.65 16.76 -12.65
C PRO A 192 3.20 17.18 -12.48
N ILE A 193 2.45 17.35 -13.58
CA ILE A 193 1.02 17.71 -13.55
C ILE A 193 0.18 16.61 -12.89
N THR A 194 0.47 15.34 -13.16
CA THR A 194 -0.25 14.21 -12.55
C THR A 194 0.02 14.13 -11.06
N ALA A 195 1.27 14.31 -10.65
CA ALA A 195 1.63 14.35 -9.22
C ALA A 195 1.01 15.56 -8.50
N ALA A 196 1.05 16.75 -9.11
CA ALA A 196 0.45 17.95 -8.54
C ALA A 196 -1.07 17.80 -8.34
N LYS A 197 -1.77 17.15 -9.28
CA LYS A 197 -3.21 16.85 -9.15
C LYS A 197 -3.55 15.88 -8.01
N ALA A 198 -2.60 15.11 -7.50
CA ALA A 198 -2.79 14.22 -6.35
C ALA A 198 -2.59 14.92 -4.99
N LEU A 199 -1.94 16.10 -4.95
CA LEU A 199 -1.69 16.85 -3.71
C LEU A 199 -2.97 17.29 -2.98
N PRO A 200 -4.04 17.78 -3.65
CA PRO A 200 -5.28 18.11 -2.95
C PRO A 200 -5.89 16.91 -2.20
N SER A 201 -5.85 15.72 -2.81
CA SER A 201 -6.32 14.48 -2.16
C SER A 201 -5.50 14.13 -0.91
N MET A 202 -4.19 14.34 -0.97
CA MET A 202 -3.28 14.14 0.15
C MET A 202 -3.61 15.06 1.33
N PHE A 203 -3.80 16.37 1.09
CA PHE A 203 -4.14 17.32 2.15
C PHE A 203 -5.56 17.12 2.71
N LYS A 204 -6.54 16.74 1.87
CA LYS A 204 -7.88 16.33 2.32
C LYS A 204 -7.81 15.15 3.30
N ALA A 205 -7.03 14.13 2.96
CA ALA A 205 -6.83 12.96 3.80
C ALA A 205 -6.03 13.26 5.07
N MET A 206 -5.03 14.14 4.99
CA MET A 206 -4.30 14.60 6.16
C MET A 206 -5.24 15.22 7.20
N ARG A 207 -6.14 16.11 6.74
CA ARG A 207 -7.07 16.84 7.61
C ARG A 207 -8.10 15.94 8.30
N SER A 208 -8.55 14.85 7.66
CA SER A 208 -9.59 13.99 8.24
C SER A 208 -9.65 12.58 7.65
N GLU A 209 -10.14 11.62 8.45
CA GLU A 209 -10.48 10.26 8.00
C GLU A 209 -11.59 10.25 6.95
N ALA A 210 -12.62 11.10 7.12
CA ALA A 210 -13.68 11.28 6.13
C ALA A 210 -13.12 11.75 4.78
N GLY A 211 -12.13 12.65 4.78
CA GLY A 211 -11.43 13.10 3.58
C GLY A 211 -10.66 11.98 2.88
N GLN A 212 -9.97 11.12 3.64
CA GLN A 212 -9.33 9.92 3.10
C GLN A 212 -10.37 8.98 2.49
N HIS A 213 -11.43 8.66 3.22
CA HIS A 213 -12.49 7.77 2.75
C HIS A 213 -13.13 8.29 1.47
N GLY A 214 -13.45 9.58 1.41
CA GLY A 214 -14.01 10.24 0.21
C GLY A 214 -13.13 10.03 -1.01
N VAL A 215 -11.82 10.32 -0.92
CA VAL A 215 -10.89 10.10 -2.04
C VAL A 215 -10.81 8.62 -2.43
N MET A 216 -10.81 7.71 -1.46
CA MET A 216 -10.80 6.28 -1.76
C MET A 216 -12.09 5.81 -2.43
N GLN A 217 -13.25 6.39 -2.09
CA GLN A 217 -14.51 6.15 -2.80
C GLN A 217 -14.48 6.72 -4.21
N GLU A 218 -13.89 7.91 -4.43
CA GLU A 218 -13.67 8.44 -5.78
C GLU A 218 -12.85 7.47 -6.64
N ILE A 219 -11.77 6.90 -6.10
CA ILE A 219 -10.93 5.92 -6.82
C ILE A 219 -11.72 4.63 -7.11
N LYS A 220 -12.46 4.11 -6.11
CA LYS A 220 -13.29 2.92 -6.25
C LYS A 220 -14.47 3.12 -7.21
N GLY A 221 -14.93 4.37 -7.32
CA GLY A 221 -16.03 4.78 -8.18
C GLY A 221 -15.67 4.91 -9.66
N ARG A 222 -14.39 4.80 -10.03
CA ARG A 222 -13.94 4.94 -11.42
C ARG A 222 -14.35 3.74 -12.26
N ASP A 223 -14.68 4.01 -13.52
CA ASP A 223 -14.97 2.97 -14.52
C ASP A 223 -13.82 1.97 -14.70
N ASN A 224 -12.57 2.44 -14.55
CA ASN A 224 -11.38 1.60 -14.64
C ASN A 224 -11.07 0.81 -13.37
N PHE A 225 -11.81 0.98 -12.27
CA PHE A 225 -11.51 0.28 -11.01
C PHE A 225 -11.46 -1.25 -11.15
N PRO A 226 -12.38 -1.92 -11.87
CA PRO A 226 -12.26 -3.35 -12.15
C PRO A 226 -10.99 -3.71 -12.92
N VAL A 227 -10.50 -2.81 -13.79
CA VAL A 227 -9.26 -2.97 -14.54
C VAL A 227 -8.05 -2.91 -13.61
N TYR A 228 -8.03 -1.99 -12.64
CA TYR A 228 -6.96 -1.93 -11.64
C TYR A 228 -6.79 -3.26 -10.91
N MET A 229 -7.92 -3.82 -10.47
CA MET A 229 -7.95 -5.05 -9.68
C MET A 229 -7.47 -6.25 -10.51
N ARG A 230 -8.00 -6.46 -11.72
CA ARG A 230 -7.56 -7.54 -12.60
C ARG A 230 -6.10 -7.39 -13.02
N SER A 231 -5.62 -6.16 -13.21
CA SER A 231 -4.23 -5.87 -13.60
C SER A 231 -3.24 -5.86 -12.42
N LYS A 232 -3.72 -6.07 -11.19
CA LYS A 232 -2.89 -6.09 -9.96
C LYS A 232 -2.20 -4.75 -9.69
N LEU A 233 -2.87 -3.64 -9.99
CA LEU A 233 -2.46 -2.32 -9.52
C LEU A 233 -2.55 -2.29 -7.99
N PHE A 234 -1.47 -1.89 -7.32
CA PHE A 234 -1.45 -1.85 -5.86
C PHE A 234 -2.14 -0.58 -5.37
N LEU A 235 -3.27 -0.75 -4.69
CA LEU A 235 -3.94 0.30 -3.94
C LEU A 235 -3.90 -0.11 -2.46
N SER A 236 -3.24 0.70 -1.64
CA SER A 236 -3.08 0.41 -0.22
C SER A 236 -4.41 0.55 0.51
N GLU A 237 -4.67 -0.36 1.44
CA GLU A 237 -5.83 -0.35 2.31
C GLU A 237 -5.43 -0.04 3.76
N HIS A 238 -6.30 0.66 4.47
CA HIS A 238 -6.09 0.96 5.89
C HIS A 238 -6.62 -0.18 6.77
N GLN A 239 -5.90 -0.50 7.84
CA GLN A 239 -6.30 -1.46 8.89
C GLN A 239 -6.65 -2.89 8.41
N THR A 240 -5.97 -3.38 7.37
CA THR A 240 -6.11 -4.77 6.92
C THR A 240 -4.83 -5.58 7.19
N LYS A 241 -4.50 -6.56 6.35
CA LYS A 241 -3.25 -7.31 6.45
C LYS A 241 -2.08 -6.34 6.24
N LEU A 242 -0.99 -6.48 7.01
CA LEU A 242 0.19 -5.59 6.89
C LEU A 242 0.75 -5.55 5.46
N SER A 243 0.63 -6.63 4.70
CA SER A 243 1.04 -6.71 3.29
C SER A 243 0.29 -5.75 2.34
N ASN A 244 -0.92 -5.33 2.73
CA ASN A 244 -1.78 -4.38 2.00
C ASN A 244 -1.53 -2.93 2.40
N MET A 245 -0.69 -2.69 3.40
CA MET A 245 -0.31 -1.35 3.85
C MET A 245 0.96 -0.86 3.12
N GLU A 246 1.17 0.45 3.14
CA GLU A 246 2.42 1.06 2.71
C GLU A 246 3.54 0.73 3.71
N GLU A 247 4.74 0.38 3.20
CA GLU A 247 5.84 -0.17 4.03
C GLU A 247 6.28 0.78 5.16
N ALA A 248 6.19 2.08 4.91
CA ALA A 248 6.48 3.14 5.88
C ALA A 248 5.54 3.12 7.09
N PHE A 249 4.28 2.68 6.91
CA PHE A 249 3.22 2.75 7.92
C PHE A 249 2.64 1.37 8.27
N MET A 250 3.41 0.27 8.13
CA MET A 250 2.99 -1.10 8.48
C MET A 250 2.91 -1.36 10.00
N SER A 251 2.39 -0.42 10.79
CA SER A 251 2.20 -0.57 12.24
C SER A 251 0.73 -0.50 12.61
N ARG A 252 0.33 -1.35 13.57
CA ARG A 252 -1.02 -1.33 14.16
C ARG A 252 -1.08 -0.48 15.42
N TRP A 253 0.05 -0.25 16.09
CA TRP A 253 0.08 0.53 17.33
C TRP A 253 0.06 2.04 17.10
N VAL A 254 0.31 2.51 15.88
CA VAL A 254 0.12 3.92 15.49
C VAL A 254 -1.26 4.46 15.89
N GLU A 255 -2.30 3.62 15.75
CA GLU A 255 -3.67 3.97 16.14
C GLU A 255 -3.86 4.14 17.65
N LYS A 256 -2.96 3.56 18.45
CA LYS A 256 -3.02 3.59 19.92
C LYS A 256 -2.16 4.69 20.53
N ILE A 257 -1.32 5.36 19.74
CA ILE A 257 -0.49 6.47 20.25
C ILE A 257 -1.44 7.60 20.64
N PRO A 258 -1.45 8.04 21.92
CA PRO A 258 -2.28 9.16 22.33
C PRO A 258 -1.93 10.44 21.57
N THR A 259 -2.93 11.28 21.31
CA THR A 259 -2.73 12.53 20.57
C THR A 259 -1.73 13.47 21.26
N LEU A 260 -1.70 13.47 22.60
CA LEU A 260 -0.73 14.23 23.41
C LEU A 260 0.73 13.88 23.06
N PHE A 261 1.00 12.63 22.67
CA PHE A 261 2.34 12.17 22.27
C PHE A 261 2.52 12.16 20.74
N GLY A 262 1.79 13.01 20.02
CA GLY A 262 1.91 13.15 18.56
C GLY A 262 1.18 12.08 17.73
N GLY A 263 0.42 11.16 18.36
CA GLY A 263 -0.28 10.10 17.63
C GLY A 263 -1.27 10.61 16.56
N GLY A 264 -1.87 11.79 16.79
CA GLY A 264 -2.72 12.45 15.79
C GLY A 264 -1.96 12.86 14.53
N LEU A 265 -0.71 13.32 14.67
CA LEU A 265 0.16 13.70 13.57
C LEU A 265 0.61 12.48 12.77
N VAL A 266 0.98 11.38 13.45
CA VAL A 266 1.35 10.12 12.79
C VAL A 266 0.20 9.59 11.94
N ARG A 267 -1.02 9.56 12.50
CA ARG A 267 -2.23 9.16 11.76
C ARG A 267 -2.50 10.08 10.57
N ALA A 268 -2.39 11.40 10.74
CA ALA A 268 -2.55 12.35 9.65
C ALA A 268 -1.53 12.14 8.52
N SER A 269 -0.26 11.92 8.87
CA SER A 269 0.83 11.62 7.94
C SER A 269 0.56 10.33 7.16
N GLN A 270 0.13 9.27 7.86
CA GLN A 270 -0.23 7.99 7.25
C GLN A 270 -1.36 8.15 6.23
N ARG A 271 -2.43 8.87 6.60
CA ARG A 271 -3.56 9.13 5.69
C ARG A 271 -3.12 9.91 4.46
N ALA A 272 -2.31 10.95 4.65
CA ALA A 272 -1.75 11.75 3.57
C ALA A 272 -0.93 10.87 2.60
N TYR A 273 0.03 10.13 3.14
CA TYR A 273 0.95 9.28 2.39
C TYR A 273 0.21 8.21 1.57
N VAL A 274 -0.68 7.44 2.21
CA VAL A 274 -1.45 6.37 1.56
C VAL A 274 -2.34 6.94 0.45
N THR A 275 -3.03 8.04 0.75
CA THR A 275 -3.98 8.64 -0.19
C THR A 275 -3.27 9.24 -1.40
N PHE A 276 -2.15 9.93 -1.19
CA PHE A 276 -1.33 10.47 -2.27
C PHE A 276 -0.88 9.36 -3.23
N LEU A 277 -0.28 8.29 -2.71
CA LEU A 277 0.22 7.20 -3.55
C LEU A 277 -0.90 6.44 -4.26
N ASN A 278 -2.02 6.19 -3.59
CA ASN A 278 -3.17 5.56 -4.23
C ASN A 278 -3.73 6.43 -5.37
N ARG A 279 -3.86 7.74 -5.15
CA ARG A 279 -4.31 8.68 -6.16
C ARG A 279 -3.33 8.76 -7.33
N LEU A 280 -2.04 8.90 -7.05
CA LEU A 280 -0.98 8.93 -8.05
C LEU A 280 -0.99 7.66 -8.91
N ARG A 281 -1.07 6.48 -8.28
CA ARG A 281 -1.11 5.20 -9.01
C ARG A 281 -2.35 5.06 -9.89
N ALA A 282 -3.53 5.40 -9.37
CA ALA A 282 -4.76 5.35 -10.14
C ALA A 282 -4.73 6.33 -11.32
N ASP A 283 -4.33 7.59 -11.09
CA ASP A 283 -4.26 8.63 -12.12
C ASP A 283 -3.22 8.31 -13.20
N THR A 284 -2.05 7.79 -12.82
CA THR A 284 -1.04 7.35 -13.80
C THR A 284 -1.53 6.14 -14.57
N PHE A 285 -2.15 5.15 -13.92
CA PHE A 285 -2.69 3.99 -14.61
C PHE A 285 -3.74 4.41 -15.64
N ASP A 286 -4.72 5.24 -15.25
CA ASP A 286 -5.76 5.74 -16.14
C ASP A 286 -5.20 6.46 -17.36
N LEU A 287 -4.20 7.32 -17.14
CA LEU A 287 -3.56 8.06 -18.20
C LEU A 287 -2.87 7.12 -19.20
N LEU A 288 -2.09 6.15 -18.71
CA LEU A 288 -1.35 5.22 -19.56
C LEU A 288 -2.29 4.25 -20.28
N ALA A 289 -3.28 3.72 -19.58
CA ALA A 289 -4.31 2.87 -20.16
C ALA A 289 -5.12 3.62 -21.24
N GLY A 290 -5.50 4.87 -20.96
CA GLY A 290 -6.21 5.73 -21.90
C GLY A 290 -5.42 5.99 -23.19
N ASN A 291 -4.10 6.20 -23.09
CA ASN A 291 -3.24 6.38 -24.28
C ASN A 291 -3.24 5.14 -25.19
N LEU A 292 -3.25 3.94 -24.61
CA LEU A 292 -3.32 2.68 -25.37
C LEU A 292 -4.72 2.45 -25.94
N ALA A 293 -5.75 2.73 -25.15
CA ALA A 293 -7.16 2.57 -25.52
C ALA A 293 -7.58 3.39 -26.74
N ARG A 294 -6.97 4.56 -26.97
CA ARG A 294 -7.19 5.39 -28.17
C ARG A 294 -6.89 4.66 -29.49
N SER A 295 -5.98 3.69 -29.45
CA SER A 295 -5.58 2.94 -30.65
C SER A 295 -6.34 1.61 -30.77
N LYS A 296 -6.49 0.86 -29.67
CA LYS A 296 -7.25 -0.41 -29.56
C LYS A 296 -7.61 -0.67 -28.10
N GLU A 297 -8.64 -1.48 -27.87
CA GLU A 297 -9.03 -1.92 -26.52
C GLU A 297 -7.84 -2.40 -25.67
N LEU A 298 -7.88 -2.08 -24.38
CA LEU A 298 -6.82 -2.45 -23.43
C LEU A 298 -6.90 -3.94 -23.09
N THR A 299 -5.91 -4.70 -23.53
CA THR A 299 -5.80 -6.12 -23.20
C THR A 299 -5.36 -6.33 -21.75
N GLN A 300 -5.61 -7.52 -21.20
CA GLN A 300 -5.17 -7.88 -19.84
C GLN A 300 -3.66 -7.75 -19.67
N LEU A 301 -2.88 -8.24 -20.64
CA LEU A 301 -1.42 -8.21 -20.62
C LEU A 301 -0.87 -6.79 -20.52
N GLU A 302 -1.49 -5.85 -21.23
CA GLU A 302 -1.08 -4.44 -21.24
C GLU A 302 -1.42 -3.75 -19.93
N GLY A 303 -2.63 -4.00 -19.41
CA GLY A 303 -3.03 -3.53 -18.09
C GLY A 303 -2.07 -4.02 -17.00
N GLU A 304 -1.70 -5.31 -17.02
CA GLU A 304 -0.72 -5.87 -16.06
C GLU A 304 0.67 -5.25 -16.20
N ALA A 305 1.13 -4.97 -17.42
CA ALA A 305 2.42 -4.32 -17.66
C ALA A 305 2.42 -2.87 -17.16
N ILE A 306 1.34 -2.11 -17.41
CA ILE A 306 1.16 -0.75 -16.88
C ILE A 306 1.12 -0.78 -15.35
N ALA A 307 0.31 -1.67 -14.75
CA ALA A 307 0.24 -1.81 -13.30
C ALA A 307 1.60 -2.18 -12.70
N ASN A 308 2.36 -3.07 -13.35
CA ASN A 308 3.70 -3.42 -12.90
C ASN A 308 4.64 -2.22 -12.92
N TYR A 309 4.65 -1.44 -14.02
CA TYR A 309 5.43 -0.20 -14.10
C TYR A 309 5.04 0.77 -12.98
N VAL A 310 3.75 1.09 -12.84
CA VAL A 310 3.24 2.04 -11.84
C VAL A 310 3.60 1.59 -10.42
N ASN A 311 3.43 0.31 -10.10
CA ASN A 311 3.79 -0.26 -8.81
C ASN A 311 5.30 -0.12 -8.54
N VAL A 312 6.16 -0.50 -9.49
CA VAL A 312 7.62 -0.42 -9.33
C VAL A 312 8.09 1.04 -9.23
N ALA A 313 7.59 1.93 -10.09
CA ALA A 313 7.90 3.36 -10.06
C ALA A 313 7.56 3.99 -8.69
N THR A 314 6.44 3.57 -8.09
CA THR A 314 5.97 4.04 -6.76
C THR A 314 6.48 3.21 -5.57
N GLY A 315 7.54 2.42 -5.74
CA GLY A 315 8.22 1.77 -4.61
C GLY A 315 7.70 0.38 -4.23
N ARG A 316 6.79 -0.22 -5.00
CA ARG A 316 6.20 -1.55 -4.73
C ARG A 316 6.90 -2.62 -5.57
N GLY A 317 8.21 -2.76 -5.34
CA GLY A 317 9.02 -3.78 -5.99
C GLY A 317 8.57 -5.20 -5.65
N LYS A 318 8.72 -6.11 -6.62
CA LYS A 318 8.42 -7.54 -6.43
C LYS A 318 9.71 -8.30 -6.14
N PHE A 319 9.70 -9.16 -5.13
CA PHE A 319 10.73 -10.18 -5.02
C PHE A 319 10.24 -11.39 -5.83
N GLY A 320 11.11 -12.06 -6.60
CA GLY A 320 10.72 -13.26 -7.37
C GLY A 320 10.10 -14.38 -6.51
N ILE A 321 10.22 -14.25 -5.19
CA ILE A 321 9.59 -15.07 -4.17
C ILE A 321 8.16 -14.57 -3.92
N GLN A 322 7.16 -15.29 -4.43
CA GLN A 322 5.73 -15.00 -4.21
C GLN A 322 5.23 -15.40 -2.80
N ASN A 323 6.13 -15.69 -1.86
CA ASN A 323 5.78 -16.11 -0.50
C ASN A 323 5.68 -14.90 0.46
N ASP A 324 4.45 -14.57 0.86
CA ASP A 324 4.14 -13.48 1.80
C ASP A 324 4.86 -13.62 3.16
N ARG A 325 5.21 -14.85 3.58
CA ARG A 325 5.97 -15.08 4.84
C ARG A 325 7.42 -14.60 4.73
N ALA A 326 8.07 -14.80 3.58
CA ALA A 326 9.43 -14.33 3.33
C ALA A 326 9.48 -12.79 3.28
N LEU A 327 8.48 -12.17 2.64
CA LEU A 327 8.35 -10.70 2.58
C LEU A 327 8.11 -10.08 3.96
N SER A 328 7.31 -10.74 4.80
CA SER A 328 7.04 -10.30 6.18
C SER A 328 8.27 -10.46 7.09
N GLY A 329 9.12 -11.46 6.85
CA GLY A 329 10.41 -11.63 7.52
C GLY A 329 11.41 -10.54 7.12
N LEU A 330 11.52 -10.25 5.82
CA LEU A 330 12.39 -9.19 5.31
C LEU A 330 12.01 -7.81 5.86
N ALA A 331 10.71 -7.52 6.03
CA ALA A 331 10.25 -6.26 6.62
C ALA A 331 10.62 -6.11 8.12
N THR A 332 10.94 -7.21 8.81
CA THR A 332 11.43 -7.18 10.21
C THR A 332 12.91 -6.79 10.25
N LEU A 333 13.69 -7.25 9.26
CA LEU A 333 15.12 -6.99 9.17
C LEU A 333 15.43 -5.66 8.47
N PHE A 334 14.69 -5.30 7.43
CA PHE A 334 14.91 -4.14 6.57
C PHE A 334 13.78 -3.11 6.67
N PHE A 335 14.15 -1.82 6.55
CA PHE A 335 13.25 -0.68 6.69
C PHE A 335 12.18 -0.59 5.59
N ALA A 336 12.55 -0.77 4.32
CA ALA A 336 11.62 -0.69 3.19
C ALA A 336 12.07 -1.63 2.06
N PRO A 337 11.90 -2.97 2.23
CA PRO A 337 12.45 -3.95 1.32
C PRO A 337 11.87 -3.82 -0.10
N ARG A 338 10.55 -3.66 -0.28
CA ARG A 338 9.96 -3.51 -1.63
C ARG A 338 10.42 -2.21 -2.30
N TYR A 339 10.62 -1.15 -1.52
CA TYR A 339 11.17 0.09 -2.05
C TYR A 339 12.60 -0.11 -2.58
N VAL A 340 13.49 -0.74 -1.82
CA VAL A 340 14.86 -1.07 -2.27
C VAL A 340 14.83 -1.94 -3.52
N ALA A 341 14.05 -3.02 -3.52
CA ALA A 341 13.90 -3.89 -4.70
C ALA A 341 13.41 -3.12 -5.94
N SER A 342 12.50 -2.17 -5.75
CA SER A 342 11.99 -1.36 -6.86
C SER A 342 13.08 -0.50 -7.52
N ARG A 343 14.08 -0.04 -6.76
CA ARG A 343 15.18 0.78 -7.31
C ARG A 343 16.06 -0.05 -8.24
N PHE A 344 16.42 -1.27 -7.84
CA PHE A 344 17.09 -2.23 -8.72
C PHE A 344 16.25 -2.58 -9.95
N GLN A 345 14.94 -2.78 -9.77
CA GLN A 345 14.02 -3.07 -10.88
C GLN A 345 13.92 -1.92 -11.88
N LEU A 346 13.89 -0.68 -11.39
CA LEU A 346 13.90 0.51 -12.23
C LEU A 346 15.20 0.59 -13.04
N LEU A 347 16.36 0.46 -12.38
CA LEU A 347 17.68 0.50 -13.03
C LEU A 347 17.87 -0.61 -14.06
N ALA A 348 17.42 -1.83 -13.75
CA ALA A 348 17.48 -2.96 -14.68
C ALA A 348 16.46 -2.87 -15.84
N GLY A 349 15.58 -1.87 -15.84
CA GLY A 349 14.52 -1.75 -16.84
C GLY A 349 13.45 -2.85 -16.74
N GLN A 350 13.29 -3.51 -15.58
CA GLN A 350 12.36 -4.62 -15.38
C GLN A 350 10.93 -4.34 -15.87
N PRO A 351 10.34 -3.14 -15.68
CA PRO A 351 9.03 -2.82 -16.23
C PRO A 351 8.89 -3.01 -17.76
N LEU A 352 9.99 -2.94 -18.51
CA LEU A 352 10.02 -3.13 -19.96
C LEU A 352 10.02 -4.60 -20.39
N TYR A 353 10.21 -5.54 -19.47
CA TYR A 353 10.34 -6.97 -19.82
C TYR A 353 8.98 -7.59 -20.19
N ARG A 354 7.87 -7.03 -19.70
CA ARG A 354 6.50 -7.52 -19.92
C ARG A 354 5.72 -6.61 -20.87
N GLY A 355 4.54 -7.06 -21.28
CA GLY A 355 3.70 -6.36 -22.24
C GLY A 355 4.10 -6.59 -23.69
N ASN A 356 3.32 -6.03 -24.61
CA ASN A 356 3.61 -6.04 -26.05
C ASN A 356 4.43 -4.80 -26.47
N ALA A 357 4.82 -4.72 -27.75
CA ALA A 357 5.65 -3.65 -28.29
C ALA A 357 5.11 -2.24 -27.99
N ARG A 358 3.78 -2.01 -28.16
CA ARG A 358 3.19 -0.69 -27.87
C ARG A 358 3.24 -0.33 -26.39
N THR A 359 3.05 -1.30 -25.50
CA THR A 359 3.13 -1.06 -24.04
C THR A 359 4.56 -0.84 -23.58
N ARG A 360 5.51 -1.62 -24.10
CA ARG A 360 6.95 -1.41 -23.84
C ARG A 360 7.39 -0.03 -24.34
N SER A 361 6.96 0.38 -25.53
CA SER A 361 7.22 1.73 -26.06
C SER A 361 6.61 2.81 -25.16
N LEU A 362 5.37 2.62 -24.68
CA LEU A 362 4.74 3.54 -23.75
C LEU A 362 5.54 3.68 -22.43
N ILE A 363 5.95 2.56 -21.83
CA ILE A 363 6.75 2.54 -20.59
C ILE A 363 8.13 3.18 -20.83
N ALA A 364 8.78 2.90 -21.97
CA ALA A 364 10.05 3.51 -22.33
C ALA A 364 9.94 5.04 -22.44
N LYS A 365 8.82 5.56 -22.96
CA LYS A 365 8.54 7.00 -22.96
C LYS A 365 8.40 7.56 -21.55
N GLU A 366 7.88 6.81 -20.58
CA GLU A 366 7.84 7.27 -19.17
C GLU A 366 9.23 7.34 -18.54
N TYR A 367 10.11 6.39 -18.84
CA TYR A 367 11.52 6.46 -18.46
C TYR A 367 12.19 7.69 -19.06
N ALA A 368 12.01 7.91 -20.37
CA ALA A 368 12.58 9.07 -21.06
C ALA A 368 12.06 10.40 -20.48
N ARG A 369 10.75 10.51 -20.19
CA ARG A 369 10.18 11.69 -19.51
C ARG A 369 10.81 11.92 -18.15
N THR A 370 11.00 10.87 -17.37
CA THR A 370 11.61 10.97 -16.04
C THR A 370 13.05 11.46 -16.15
N LEU A 371 13.85 10.88 -17.06
CA LEU A 371 15.21 11.32 -17.33
C LEU A 371 15.28 12.77 -17.81
N ALA A 372 14.34 13.20 -18.67
CA ALA A 372 14.24 14.60 -19.08
C ALA A 372 13.93 15.55 -17.91
N GLY A 373 13.04 15.14 -17.00
CA GLY A 373 12.76 15.88 -15.76
C GLY A 373 13.98 16.00 -14.85
N ILE A 374 14.75 14.92 -14.70
CA ILE A 374 16.01 14.91 -13.94
C ILE A 374 17.06 15.82 -14.59
N ALA A 375 17.22 15.72 -15.92
CA ALA A 375 18.15 16.57 -16.67
C ALA A 375 17.77 18.05 -16.53
N THR A 376 16.48 18.37 -16.51
CA THR A 376 15.99 19.74 -16.28
C THR A 376 16.39 20.23 -14.89
N ILE A 377 16.23 19.40 -13.85
CA ILE A 377 16.65 19.73 -12.48
C ILE A 377 18.17 20.00 -12.41
N TYR A 378 18.99 19.14 -13.02
CA TYR A 378 20.43 19.36 -13.04
C TYR A 378 20.83 20.58 -13.86
N ALA A 379 20.17 20.83 -15.00
CA ALA A 379 20.40 22.04 -15.77
C ALA A 379 20.10 23.30 -14.94
N LEU A 380 18.99 23.33 -14.21
CA LEU A 380 18.64 24.43 -13.31
C LEU A 380 19.64 24.56 -12.15
N ALA A 381 20.07 23.45 -11.56
CA ALA A 381 21.07 23.47 -10.49
C ALA A 381 22.42 24.02 -10.99
N SER A 382 22.85 23.65 -12.19
CA SER A 382 24.09 24.16 -12.80
C SER A 382 24.06 25.66 -13.16
N LEU A 383 22.89 26.31 -13.11
CA LEU A 383 22.81 27.77 -13.27
C LEU A 383 23.17 28.52 -11.97
N ASP A 384 23.13 27.84 -10.82
CA ASP A 384 23.55 28.41 -9.55
C ASP A 384 25.08 28.22 -9.39
N PRO A 385 25.88 29.29 -9.29
CA PRO A 385 27.34 29.19 -9.15
C PRO A 385 27.77 28.51 -7.85
N ASP A 386 26.92 28.46 -6.83
CA ASP A 386 27.21 27.81 -5.55
C ASP A 386 26.92 26.29 -5.59
N ALA A 387 26.28 25.81 -6.65
CA ALA A 387 25.89 24.41 -6.80
C ALA A 387 26.96 23.60 -7.54
N THR A 388 27.33 22.44 -6.98
CA THR A 388 28.16 21.46 -7.68
C THR A 388 27.48 20.09 -7.73
N ILE A 389 27.78 19.31 -8.77
CA ILE A 389 27.22 17.97 -8.97
C ILE A 389 28.39 17.00 -9.20
N GLU A 390 28.45 15.93 -8.41
CA GLU A 390 29.44 14.87 -8.60
C GLU A 390 29.00 13.91 -9.71
N THR A 391 29.89 13.65 -10.67
CA THR A 391 29.61 12.82 -11.84
C THR A 391 30.24 11.43 -11.78
N ASP A 392 31.16 11.19 -10.84
CA ASP A 392 31.75 9.86 -10.64
C ASP A 392 30.77 8.95 -9.89
N SER A 393 30.28 7.90 -10.57
CA SER A 393 29.34 6.92 -10.02
C SER A 393 29.92 6.02 -8.94
N ASN A 394 31.24 6.05 -8.71
CA ASN A 394 31.89 5.37 -7.59
C ASN A 394 31.95 6.24 -6.32
N SER A 395 31.51 7.51 -6.40
CA SER A 395 31.36 8.42 -5.26
C SER A 395 30.01 8.25 -4.58
N SER A 396 29.96 8.34 -3.25
CA SER A 396 28.69 8.36 -2.51
C SER A 396 27.89 9.65 -2.70
N ASP A 397 28.50 10.69 -3.28
CA ASP A 397 27.85 11.97 -3.62
C ASP A 397 27.42 12.04 -5.10
N PHE A 398 27.63 10.97 -5.88
CA PHE A 398 27.20 10.87 -7.28
C PHE A 398 25.78 11.39 -7.50
N GLY A 399 25.61 12.32 -8.45
CA GLY A 399 24.33 12.92 -8.83
C GLY A 399 23.67 13.78 -7.77
N LYS A 400 24.25 13.95 -6.57
CA LYS A 400 23.69 14.86 -5.57
C LYS A 400 24.06 16.30 -5.92
N ILE A 401 23.11 17.22 -5.74
CA ILE A 401 23.38 18.67 -5.81
C ILE A 401 24.01 19.08 -4.48
N ARG A 402 25.14 19.77 -4.53
CA ARG A 402 25.95 20.14 -3.37
C ARG A 402 26.02 21.66 -3.22
N TYR A 403 25.71 22.13 -2.02
CA TYR A 403 25.93 23.50 -1.57
C TYR A 403 26.76 23.45 -0.29
N GLY A 404 28.05 23.80 -0.34
CA GLY A 404 28.93 23.69 0.84
C GLY A 404 28.96 22.27 1.41
N ASN A 405 28.50 22.05 2.65
CA ASN A 405 28.36 20.73 3.28
C ASN A 405 26.96 20.10 3.14
N THR A 406 26.03 20.80 2.52
CA THR A 406 24.69 20.32 2.25
C THR A 406 24.63 19.55 0.92
N ARG A 407 23.99 18.38 0.92
CA ARG A 407 23.74 17.52 -0.25
C ARG A 407 22.25 17.31 -0.42
N ILE A 408 21.79 17.37 -1.67
CA ILE A 408 20.39 17.15 -2.04
C ILE A 408 20.32 15.99 -3.04
N ASP A 409 19.57 14.95 -2.68
CA ASP A 409 19.23 13.80 -3.51
C ASP A 409 17.77 13.91 -3.98
N LEU A 410 17.60 14.24 -5.26
CA LEU A 410 16.32 14.30 -5.98
C LEU A 410 16.07 13.06 -6.86
N MET A 411 16.89 12.03 -6.68
CA MET A 411 16.86 10.80 -7.46
C MET A 411 16.13 9.68 -6.72
N PHE A 412 15.34 10.03 -5.69
CA PHE A 412 14.35 9.15 -5.07
C PHE A 412 14.88 7.74 -4.77
N GLY A 413 16.11 7.70 -4.23
CA GLY A 413 16.75 6.45 -3.79
C GLY A 413 17.47 5.64 -4.88
N LEU A 414 17.50 6.10 -6.13
CA LEU A 414 18.24 5.42 -7.22
C LEU A 414 19.75 5.56 -7.07
N LEU A 415 20.25 6.72 -6.62
CA LEU A 415 21.70 6.98 -6.56
C LEU A 415 22.42 5.95 -5.71
N GLN A 416 21.87 5.57 -4.55
CA GLN A 416 22.52 4.62 -3.66
C GLN A 416 22.64 3.24 -4.29
N THR A 417 21.65 2.82 -5.08
CA THR A 417 21.73 1.56 -5.85
C THR A 417 22.67 1.67 -7.05
N THR A 418 22.70 2.81 -7.74
CA THR A 418 23.61 3.05 -8.86
C THR A 418 25.06 3.05 -8.37
N VAL A 419 25.36 3.73 -7.27
CA VAL A 419 26.69 3.78 -6.66
C VAL A 419 27.14 2.40 -6.20
N LEU A 420 26.24 1.63 -5.58
CA LEU A 420 26.55 0.25 -5.21
C LEU A 420 26.97 -0.57 -6.45
N LEU A 421 26.12 -0.58 -7.49
CA LEU A 421 26.40 -1.34 -8.70
C LEU A 421 27.68 -0.86 -9.39
N SER A 422 27.90 0.45 -9.46
CA SER A 422 29.12 1.03 -10.03
C SER A 422 30.38 0.55 -9.30
N ARG A 423 30.38 0.57 -7.98
CA ARG A 423 31.51 0.13 -7.16
C ARG A 423 31.77 -1.37 -7.30
N GLU A 424 30.71 -2.18 -7.30
CA GLU A 424 30.84 -3.64 -7.47
C GLU A 424 31.29 -4.04 -8.88
N ILE A 425 30.82 -3.33 -9.92
CA ILE A 425 31.22 -3.58 -11.31
C ILE A 425 32.66 -3.13 -11.53
N SER A 426 32.97 -1.86 -11.24
CA SER A 426 34.30 -1.28 -11.44
C SER A 426 35.36 -1.88 -10.53
N GLY A 427 34.97 -2.33 -9.34
CA GLY A 427 35.93 -2.72 -8.31
C GLY A 427 36.66 -1.53 -7.70
N GLN A 428 36.06 -0.33 -7.75
CA GLN A 428 36.65 0.91 -7.26
C GLN A 428 35.67 1.73 -6.42
N THR A 429 36.19 2.57 -5.53
CA THR A 429 35.40 3.54 -4.76
C THR A 429 36.11 4.89 -4.73
N LYS A 430 35.36 5.98 -4.83
CA LYS A 430 35.91 7.34 -4.65
C LYS A 430 35.72 7.79 -3.21
N GLN A 431 36.83 8.17 -2.57
CA GLN A 431 36.83 8.70 -1.21
C GLN A 431 36.42 10.18 -1.22
N ILE A 432 35.41 10.55 -0.44
CA ILE A 432 34.91 11.94 -0.38
C ILE A 432 35.99 12.92 0.09
N LYS A 433 36.78 12.53 1.11
CA LYS A 433 37.76 13.43 1.75
C LYS A 433 38.96 13.74 0.86
N SER A 434 39.51 12.71 0.22
CA SER A 434 40.75 12.83 -0.56
C SER A 434 40.48 13.04 -2.06
N GLY A 435 39.25 12.81 -2.51
CA GLY A 435 38.89 12.77 -3.94
C GLY A 435 39.47 11.57 -4.70
N LYS A 436 40.29 10.73 -4.05
CA LYS A 436 41.01 9.63 -4.70
C LYS A 436 40.08 8.45 -4.96
N VAL A 437 40.22 7.89 -6.16
CA VAL A 437 39.65 6.59 -6.53
C VAL A 437 40.60 5.51 -6.06
N VAL A 438 40.08 4.52 -5.32
CA VAL A 438 40.86 3.41 -4.77
C VAL A 438 40.20 2.08 -5.12
N ASP A 439 41.01 1.05 -5.33
CA ASP A 439 40.54 -0.29 -5.62
C ASP A 439 39.94 -0.93 -4.36
N ILE A 440 38.87 -1.72 -4.54
CA ILE A 440 38.19 -2.48 -3.48
C ILE A 440 38.32 -4.00 -3.66
N ARG A 441 39.13 -4.43 -4.64
CA ARG A 441 39.46 -5.83 -4.96
C ARG A 441 40.94 -5.96 -5.32
N GLY A 442 41.53 -7.12 -5.02
CA GLY A 442 42.92 -7.45 -5.38
C GLY A 442 43.97 -6.86 -4.44
N GLU A 443 45.23 -6.95 -4.84
CA GLU A 443 46.40 -6.57 -4.03
C GLU A 443 46.56 -5.05 -3.85
N LYS A 444 45.88 -4.25 -4.68
CA LYS A 444 45.92 -2.78 -4.66
C LYS A 444 44.98 -2.13 -3.66
N VAL A 445 44.23 -2.93 -2.89
CA VAL A 445 43.32 -2.41 -1.86
C VAL A 445 44.15 -1.73 -0.76
N PRO A 446 43.91 -0.44 -0.46
CA PRO A 446 44.63 0.24 0.61
C PRO A 446 44.47 -0.47 1.96
N PHE A 447 45.47 -0.37 2.83
CA PHE A 447 45.37 -0.86 4.19
C PHE A 447 44.19 -0.19 4.91
N SER A 448 43.29 -0.98 5.53
CA SER A 448 42.00 -0.51 6.08
C SER A 448 41.02 0.12 5.05
N GLY A 449 41.28 -0.09 3.76
CA GLY A 449 40.41 0.33 2.66
C GLY A 449 39.10 -0.47 2.60
N ALA A 450 38.12 0.08 1.89
CA ALA A 450 36.88 -0.64 1.64
C ALA A 450 37.14 -1.84 0.71
N THR A 451 36.53 -2.98 1.02
CA THR A 451 36.46 -4.16 0.14
C THR A 451 35.09 -4.28 -0.51
N GLY A 452 34.94 -5.03 -1.61
CA GLY A 452 33.62 -5.32 -2.19
C GLY A 452 32.61 -5.90 -1.17
N ALA A 453 33.07 -6.83 -0.33
CA ALA A 453 32.24 -7.37 0.75
C ALA A 453 31.80 -6.29 1.76
N SER A 454 32.70 -5.36 2.12
CA SER A 454 32.36 -4.23 3.01
C SER A 454 31.40 -3.23 2.35
N VAL A 455 31.49 -3.03 1.03
CA VAL A 455 30.59 -2.14 0.29
C VAL A 455 29.18 -2.70 0.28
N LEU A 456 29.01 -3.99 -0.04
CA LEU A 456 27.73 -4.70 0.07
C LEU A 456 27.20 -4.73 1.51
N GLY A 457 28.07 -5.03 2.48
CA GLY A 457 27.71 -5.08 3.90
C GLY A 457 27.22 -3.72 4.42
N ASN A 458 27.92 -2.64 4.09
CA ASN A 458 27.52 -1.27 4.46
C ASN A 458 26.21 -0.86 3.78
N PHE A 459 26.00 -1.25 2.51
CA PHE A 459 24.72 -1.02 1.85
C PHE A 459 23.59 -1.77 2.55
N ALA A 460 23.74 -3.06 2.83
CA ALA A 460 22.74 -3.86 3.55
C ALA A 460 22.44 -3.27 4.93
N ARG A 461 23.49 -2.90 5.67
CA ARG A 461 23.41 -2.22 6.98
C ARG A 461 22.59 -0.93 6.89
N SER A 462 22.79 -0.12 5.85
CA SER A 462 22.03 1.12 5.63
C SER A 462 20.54 0.90 5.36
N LYS A 463 20.12 -0.32 5.02
CA LYS A 463 18.72 -0.67 4.76
C LYS A 463 18.06 -1.39 5.93
N LEU A 464 18.79 -1.65 7.02
CA LEU A 464 18.24 -2.31 8.19
C LEU A 464 17.11 -1.49 8.81
N ALA A 465 16.15 -2.19 9.42
CA ALA A 465 15.16 -1.57 10.27
C ALA A 465 15.86 -0.97 11.52
N PRO A 466 15.22 0.00 12.21
CA PRO A 466 15.91 0.79 13.24
C PRO A 466 16.54 -0.02 14.38
N ILE A 467 15.87 -1.07 14.90
CA ILE A 467 16.43 -1.88 16.00
C ILE A 467 17.57 -2.81 15.54
N PRO A 468 17.46 -3.58 14.43
CA PRO A 468 18.62 -4.28 13.88
C PRO A 468 19.78 -3.33 13.59
N GLY A 469 19.50 -2.13 13.06
CA GLY A 469 20.48 -1.07 12.87
C GLY A 469 21.15 -0.64 14.17
N PHE A 470 20.36 -0.39 15.23
CA PHE A 470 20.84 -0.06 16.56
C PHE A 470 21.75 -1.15 17.14
N ALA A 471 21.36 -2.42 17.04
CA ALA A 471 22.17 -3.54 17.53
C ALA A 471 23.53 -3.59 16.83
N VAL A 472 23.56 -3.42 15.50
CA VAL A 472 24.82 -3.35 14.74
C VAL A 472 25.61 -2.09 15.11
N ASN A 473 24.97 -0.94 15.34
CA ASN A 473 25.63 0.29 15.76
C ASN A 473 26.27 0.13 17.15
N ALA A 474 25.59 -0.52 18.09
CA ALA A 474 26.11 -0.81 19.42
C ALA A 474 27.32 -1.76 19.36
N LEU A 475 27.24 -2.83 18.56
CA LEU A 475 28.33 -3.79 18.38
C LEU A 475 29.56 -3.18 17.69
N THR A 476 29.35 -2.30 16.72
CA THR A 476 30.45 -1.66 15.96
C THR A 476 30.96 -0.37 16.58
N GLY A 477 30.29 0.13 17.63
CA GLY A 477 30.62 1.40 18.30
C GLY A 477 30.41 2.65 17.43
N LYS A 478 29.88 2.51 16.22
CA LYS A 478 29.69 3.59 15.24
C LYS A 478 28.39 3.40 14.47
N ASP A 479 27.78 4.49 14.00
CA ASP A 479 26.61 4.43 13.12
C ASP A 479 27.01 4.15 11.65
N VAL A 480 26.00 4.08 10.76
CA VAL A 480 26.18 3.80 9.32
C VAL A 480 26.97 4.88 8.58
N VAL A 481 27.03 6.09 9.13
CA VAL A 481 27.74 7.25 8.56
C VAL A 481 29.11 7.49 9.23
N GLY A 482 29.46 6.63 10.20
CA GLY A 482 30.74 6.58 10.90
C GLY A 482 30.81 7.41 12.18
N ASN A 483 29.70 7.97 12.67
CA ASN A 483 29.68 8.73 13.93
C ASN A 483 29.73 7.79 15.13
N PRO A 484 30.36 8.19 16.26
CA PRO A 484 30.40 7.39 17.48
C PRO A 484 29.00 7.03 18.01
N PHE A 485 28.85 5.82 18.53
CA PHE A 485 27.62 5.39 19.19
C PHE A 485 27.48 6.04 20.58
N THR A 486 26.35 6.71 20.81
CA THR A 486 25.93 7.17 22.14
C THR A 486 24.45 6.83 22.35
N LEU A 487 24.04 6.50 23.57
CA LEU A 487 22.64 6.16 23.87
C LEU A 487 21.68 7.34 23.59
N GLU A 488 22.13 8.55 23.91
CA GLU A 488 21.37 9.78 23.71
C GLU A 488 21.14 10.09 22.22
N SER A 489 22.20 10.06 21.40
CA SER A 489 22.08 10.34 19.96
C SER A 489 21.18 9.32 19.26
N GLN A 490 21.21 8.06 19.68
CA GLN A 490 20.34 7.03 19.15
C GLN A 490 18.89 7.24 19.57
N ALA A 491 18.61 7.52 20.85
CA ALA A 491 17.24 7.78 21.32
C ALA A 491 16.58 8.93 20.52
N MET A 492 17.32 10.00 20.27
CA MET A 492 16.86 11.13 19.44
C MET A 492 16.61 10.71 17.99
N ASN A 493 17.53 9.96 17.36
CA ASN A 493 17.37 9.49 15.98
C ASN A 493 16.16 8.55 15.77
N LEU A 494 15.73 7.86 16.82
CA LEU A 494 14.62 6.90 16.77
C LEU A 494 13.25 7.55 17.02
N LEU A 495 13.21 8.73 17.65
CA LEU A 495 11.98 9.41 18.07
C LEU A 495 11.70 10.69 17.29
N VAL A 496 12.73 11.35 16.77
CA VAL A 496 12.58 12.57 15.98
C VAL A 496 12.35 12.20 14.50
N PRO A 497 11.29 12.70 13.85
CA PRO A 497 11.09 12.58 12.41
C PRO A 497 12.33 12.96 11.59
N LEU A 498 12.63 12.19 10.54
CA LEU A 498 13.84 12.38 9.73
C LEU A 498 13.92 13.78 9.11
N SER A 499 12.81 14.31 8.60
CA SER A 499 12.76 15.64 8.00
C SER A 499 13.23 16.74 8.97
N LEU A 500 12.86 16.65 10.25
CA LEU A 500 13.22 17.65 11.26
C LEU A 500 14.71 17.61 11.63
N GLN A 501 15.34 16.43 11.55
CA GLN A 501 16.77 16.27 11.84
C GLN A 501 17.64 17.02 10.81
N ASP A 502 17.20 17.06 9.55
CA ASP A 502 18.00 17.63 8.45
C ASP A 502 17.69 19.12 8.17
N ILE A 503 16.50 19.62 8.53
CA ILE A 503 16.07 21.00 8.24
C ILE A 503 16.86 22.04 9.02
N LEU A 504 16.97 21.87 10.35
CA LEU A 504 17.61 22.86 11.22
C LEU A 504 19.09 23.08 10.87
N PRO A 505 19.92 22.03 10.70
CA PRO A 505 21.31 22.20 10.23
C PRO A 505 21.39 22.91 8.88
N ALA A 506 20.51 22.57 7.93
CA ALA A 506 20.49 23.22 6.63
C ALA A 506 20.11 24.71 6.70
N MET A 507 19.19 25.11 7.60
CA MET A 507 18.87 26.52 7.83
C MET A 507 20.02 27.30 8.45
N ILE A 508 20.75 26.68 9.38
CA ILE A 508 21.94 27.28 10.00
C ILE A 508 23.05 27.44 8.94
N GLU A 509 23.28 26.44 8.10
CA GLU A 509 24.37 26.45 7.13
C GLU A 509 24.08 27.31 5.89
N GLN A 510 22.87 27.22 5.33
CA GLN A 510 22.52 27.85 4.05
C GLN A 510 21.83 29.21 4.21
N GLY A 511 21.61 29.64 5.46
CA GLY A 511 20.79 30.80 5.79
C GLY A 511 19.28 30.55 5.65
N ILE A 512 18.47 31.47 6.18
CA ILE A 512 17.02 31.30 6.28
C ILE A 512 16.34 31.09 4.91
N PRO A 513 16.62 31.87 3.85
CA PRO A 513 15.89 31.72 2.59
C PRO A 513 16.15 30.38 1.89
N ARG A 514 17.43 30.01 1.67
CA ARG A 514 17.79 28.73 1.06
C ARG A 514 17.43 27.56 1.97
N GLY A 515 17.70 27.67 3.27
CA GLY A 515 17.34 26.66 4.26
C GLY A 515 15.84 26.35 4.30
N THR A 516 14.98 27.37 4.16
CA THR A 516 13.52 27.20 4.07
C THR A 516 13.13 26.41 2.82
N ALA A 517 13.70 26.76 1.65
CA ALA A 517 13.43 26.05 0.41
C ALA A 517 13.88 24.57 0.48
N LEU A 518 15.08 24.33 1.02
CA LEU A 518 15.61 22.98 1.26
C LEU A 518 14.75 22.21 2.27
N GLY A 519 14.22 22.89 3.28
CA GLY A 519 13.34 22.26 4.25
C GLY A 519 12.00 21.86 3.66
N ILE A 520 11.42 22.69 2.79
CA ILE A 520 10.21 22.32 2.03
C ILE A 520 10.50 21.08 1.16
N LEU A 521 11.63 21.07 0.44
CA LEU A 521 12.02 19.90 -0.37
C LEU A 521 12.17 18.64 0.48
N SER A 522 12.82 18.75 1.65
CA SER A 522 12.99 17.65 2.61
C SER A 522 11.65 17.14 3.13
N ILE A 523 10.70 18.03 3.48
CA ILE A 523 9.34 17.67 3.87
C ILE A 523 8.65 16.85 2.77
N PHE A 524 8.80 17.23 1.50
CA PHE A 524 8.25 16.46 0.38
C PHE A 524 9.04 15.19 0.02
N GLY A 525 10.14 14.91 0.73
CA GLY A 525 10.89 13.67 0.65
C GLY A 525 12.13 13.72 -0.21
N ALA A 526 12.64 14.91 -0.57
CA ALA A 526 13.98 15.04 -1.10
C ALA A 526 14.99 14.57 -0.04
N GLY A 527 16.02 13.84 -0.45
CA GLY A 527 17.06 13.43 0.51
C GLY A 527 17.95 14.63 0.82
N LEU A 528 17.86 15.18 2.02
CA LEU A 528 18.74 16.24 2.48
C LEU A 528 19.79 15.62 3.41
N GLN A 529 21.06 15.98 3.22
CA GLN A 529 22.15 15.54 4.11
C GLN A 529 23.05 16.73 4.40
N ASN A 530 23.26 17.03 5.67
CA ASN A 530 24.22 18.05 6.10
C ASN A 530 25.40 17.38 6.79
N PHE A 531 26.62 17.64 6.31
CA PHE A 531 27.84 17.12 6.92
C PHE A 531 28.48 18.15 7.85
N ASP A 532 28.43 17.89 9.16
CA ASP A 532 29.20 18.68 10.12
C ASP A 532 30.67 18.24 10.11
N GLU A 533 31.53 19.03 9.47
CA GLU A 533 32.98 18.77 9.42
C GLU A 533 33.64 18.83 10.81
N LYS A 534 33.07 19.56 11.77
CA LYS A 534 33.68 19.76 13.11
C LYS A 534 33.50 18.54 14.00
N LYS A 535 32.34 17.89 14.01
CA LYS A 535 32.10 16.65 14.79
C LYS A 535 32.99 15.48 14.38
N ARG A 536 33.41 15.42 13.11
CA ARG A 536 34.34 14.39 12.61
C ARG A 536 35.79 14.60 13.02
N ARG A 537 36.15 15.78 13.54
CA ARG A 537 37.51 16.10 14.03
C ARG A 537 37.73 15.76 15.51
N GLY A 538 36.74 15.20 16.21
CA GLY A 538 36.86 14.89 17.64
C GLY A 538 37.00 16.14 18.52
N VAL A 539 36.71 17.33 17.99
CA VAL A 539 36.71 18.57 18.76
C VAL A 539 35.33 18.70 19.41
N PRO A 540 35.24 18.78 20.75
CA PRO A 540 33.96 18.98 21.43
C PRO A 540 33.31 20.27 20.93
N SER A 541 32.03 20.23 20.57
CA SER A 541 31.27 21.46 20.32
C SER A 541 31.19 22.22 21.64
N ARG A 542 31.84 23.39 21.71
CA ARG A 542 31.50 24.39 22.71
C ARG A 542 30.26 25.13 22.21
N PHE A 543 29.27 25.20 23.10
CA PHE A 543 27.95 25.82 23.01
C PHE A 543 26.86 24.96 22.38
#